data_AF-A0A0A7CPK4-F1
#
_entry.id   AF-A0A0A7CPK4-F1
#
_cell.length_a   1.000
_cell.length_b   1.000
_cell.length_c   1.000
_cell.angle_alpha   90.00
_cell.angle_beta   90.00
_cell.angle_gamma   90.00
#
_symmetry.space_group_name_H-M   'P 1'
#
loop_
_entity.id
_entity.type
_entity.pdbx_description
1 polymer ?
#
loop_
_entity_poly.entity_id
_entity_poly.type
_entity_poly.pdbx_seq_one_letter_code
_entity_poly.pdbx_strand_id
1 'polypeptide(L)'
;MRPLQAGVAVAAVQSVVASGVLSFAAHQRECGRRGLWSAYDEDLVDATYIDLTHTITPDTPVWIGDESPQAFLRATNVSAPGVPFSWATDGFAANAYELHTDQLGTQLDPPAHWNPEYPAIDELPPTFALRPLVVIDVTDKVKKDPGYQLQVADVRAWERTHSTRIPQGAVVFVRSDWSKQWDTTDPAELSEQFPFPGQSLAAVQFLHLNRSILFHGHEPLDADTTPDLETEAWLLRNGYTQAEGLTNLDLVAPVGCLVSMSFPKLRGGLGGYARFVAICPSSWTHGFRIGSTPEAPMLKQPAPLVYDPVQGYRRAQSLSSAVPVAAPTKGSDSLWPTYEKSIRRAKYIDLTHTLTTDTPVWAGFTTPPAQFRQAVDKRTGVAYSWEVDGSACMAYRFETDQFGTQLDPPAHWNPDFAAIDELPPTFAVRPLVVLDVTKKVCKDAGYQLQVADILEWEEAHATRIPPGAVVFVRSDWSKQWGVVNATVLAASFPFPGQSLEAVQFLHLNRSILFHGHEPLDTDTTPTLESEAYIAICPPSTEAGVSIAETPEAPLPKQSKPLKFVPGQGYLRV
;
A
#
# COMPACT_ATOMS: atom_id res chain seq x y z
N MET A 1 76.86 57.46 5.64
CA MET A 1 77.77 56.31 5.45
C MET A 1 77.02 55.05 5.86
N ARG A 2 77.10 53.99 5.06
CA ARG A 2 76.39 52.72 5.26
C ARG A 2 76.70 52.06 6.62
N PRO A 3 75.79 51.22 7.13
CA PRO A 3 76.19 49.87 7.56
C PRO A 3 75.23 48.82 6.94
N LEU A 4 75.67 47.78 6.25
CA LEU A 4 76.35 46.54 6.68
C LEU A 4 75.56 45.71 7.71
N GLN A 5 75.28 44.48 7.27
CA GLN A 5 74.43 43.43 7.84
C GLN A 5 75.04 42.72 9.05
N ALA A 6 74.18 42.18 9.91
CA ALA A 6 74.25 40.88 10.61
C ALA A 6 73.01 40.85 11.56
N GLY A 7 72.27 39.79 11.85
CA GLY A 7 72.29 38.36 11.54
C GLY A 7 71.22 37.71 12.45
N VAL A 8 70.30 36.96 11.85
CA VAL A 8 69.52 35.80 12.33
C VAL A 8 68.86 35.76 13.74
N ALA A 9 67.52 35.83 13.69
CA ALA A 9 66.45 35.05 14.35
C ALA A 9 66.43 34.74 15.86
N VAL A 10 65.32 35.12 16.52
CA VAL A 10 64.58 34.30 17.51
C VAL A 10 63.07 34.60 17.39
N ALA A 11 62.27 33.54 17.40
CA ALA A 11 60.81 33.55 17.28
C ALA A 11 60.08 34.12 18.50
N ALA A 12 58.90 34.71 18.28
CA ALA A 12 57.91 34.97 19.32
C ALA A 12 56.49 34.65 18.82
N VAL A 13 55.82 33.82 19.61
CA VAL A 13 54.41 33.40 19.52
C VAL A 13 53.50 34.52 20.02
N GLN A 14 52.37 34.76 19.35
CA GLN A 14 51.08 35.26 19.87
C GLN A 14 50.19 35.60 18.65
N SER A 15 48.88 35.40 18.59
CA SER A 15 47.89 34.59 19.30
C SER A 15 46.58 34.81 18.50
N VAL A 16 45.79 33.75 18.36
CA VAL A 16 44.55 33.70 17.56
C VAL A 16 43.42 34.44 18.26
N VAL A 17 42.79 35.42 17.60
CA VAL A 17 41.41 35.86 17.89
C VAL A 17 40.73 36.28 16.58
N ALA A 18 39.96 35.39 15.95
CA ALA A 18 38.89 35.74 15.00
C ALA A 18 38.12 34.49 14.51
N SER A 19 37.46 33.75 15.41
CA SER A 19 36.53 32.67 15.02
C SER A 19 35.33 32.61 15.96
N GLY A 20 34.57 33.71 16.04
CA GLY A 20 33.40 33.80 16.94
C GLY A 20 32.09 34.24 16.28
N VAL A 21 32.10 34.72 15.03
CA VAL A 21 30.93 35.40 14.44
C VAL A 21 30.38 34.72 13.18
N LEU A 22 31.07 33.70 12.63
CA LEU A 22 30.64 33.04 11.40
C LEU A 22 29.77 31.78 11.60
N SER A 23 29.60 31.29 12.84
CA SER A 23 28.84 30.04 13.08
C SER A 23 27.34 30.24 13.30
N PHE A 24 26.87 31.48 13.54
CA PHE A 24 25.44 31.78 13.74
C PHE A 24 24.69 32.08 12.43
N ALA A 25 25.40 32.34 11.32
CA ALA A 25 24.78 32.61 10.01
C ALA A 25 24.55 31.35 9.17
N ALA A 26 25.16 30.21 9.52
CA ALA A 26 25.00 28.95 8.80
C ALA A 26 23.77 28.14 9.25
N HIS A 27 23.16 28.46 10.40
CA HIS A 27 21.92 27.85 10.88
C HIS A 27 20.63 28.62 10.51
N GLN A 28 20.76 29.73 9.77
CA GLN A 28 19.60 30.50 9.28
C GLN A 28 19.36 30.39 7.76
N ARG A 29 19.87 29.34 7.11
CA ARG A 29 19.63 29.08 5.67
C ARG A 29 18.76 27.85 5.34
N GLU A 30 18.16 27.18 6.33
CA GLU A 30 17.10 26.18 6.10
C GLU A 30 15.70 26.67 6.49
N CYS A 31 15.49 27.99 6.55
CA CYS A 31 14.16 28.57 6.64
C CYS A 31 13.45 28.42 5.27
N GLY A 32 12.87 27.24 5.00
CA GLY A 32 12.05 27.02 3.81
C GLY A 32 11.68 25.58 3.46
N ARG A 33 12.25 24.55 4.11
CA ARG A 33 11.88 23.14 3.83
C ARG A 33 11.18 22.52 5.02
N ARG A 34 9.90 22.20 4.83
CA ARG A 34 9.09 21.45 5.80
C ARG A 34 9.45 19.97 5.69
N GLY A 35 9.92 19.37 6.79
CA GLY A 35 10.20 17.92 6.84
C GLY A 35 8.92 17.09 6.77
N LEU A 36 9.03 15.80 6.44
CA LEU A 36 7.86 14.91 6.37
C LEU A 36 7.20 14.71 7.75
N TRP A 37 7.96 14.71 8.84
CA TRP A 37 7.41 14.66 10.19
C TRP A 37 6.65 15.94 10.54
N SER A 38 7.18 17.12 10.21
CA SER A 38 6.43 18.39 10.37
C SER A 38 5.18 18.43 9.48
N ALA A 39 5.23 17.81 8.29
CA ALA A 39 4.05 17.65 7.44
C ALA A 39 2.97 16.80 8.11
N TYR A 40 3.38 15.71 8.75
CA TYR A 40 2.49 14.85 9.50
C TYR A 40 1.93 15.56 10.75
N ASP A 41 2.80 16.12 11.59
CA ASP A 41 2.44 16.69 12.89
C ASP A 41 1.51 17.90 12.78
N GLU A 42 1.64 18.73 11.73
CA GLU A 42 0.82 19.93 11.62
C GLU A 42 -0.45 19.72 10.77
N ASP A 43 -0.50 18.70 9.89
CA ASP A 43 -1.66 18.50 8.99
C ASP A 43 -2.29 17.10 9.00
N LEU A 44 -1.49 16.02 9.04
CA LEU A 44 -2.01 14.66 8.83
C LEU A 44 -2.45 13.98 10.13
N VAL A 45 -1.84 14.33 11.27
CA VAL A 45 -2.20 13.73 12.57
C VAL A 45 -3.66 14.01 12.96
N ASP A 46 -4.17 15.20 12.61
CA ASP A 46 -5.54 15.63 12.90
C ASP A 46 -6.50 15.41 11.72
N ALA A 47 -6.00 14.89 10.59
CA ALA A 47 -6.80 14.65 9.40
C ALA A 47 -7.88 13.58 9.62
N THR A 48 -8.87 13.58 8.74
CA THR A 48 -9.95 12.60 8.74
C THR A 48 -9.71 11.55 7.64
N TYR A 49 -9.76 10.28 8.00
CA TYR A 49 -9.43 9.14 7.15
C TYR A 49 -10.69 8.36 6.77
N ILE A 50 -10.92 8.11 5.49
CA ILE A 50 -12.11 7.43 4.97
C ILE A 50 -11.66 6.25 4.12
N ASP A 51 -12.14 5.05 4.44
CA ASP A 51 -11.88 3.86 3.62
C ASP A 51 -12.78 3.89 2.38
N LEU A 52 -12.18 3.80 1.20
CA LEU A 52 -12.86 3.84 -0.10
C LEU A 52 -12.90 2.46 -0.77
N THR A 53 -12.62 1.41 0.01
CA THR A 53 -12.51 0.03 -0.46
C THR A 53 -13.61 -0.84 0.15
N HIS A 54 -14.24 -1.67 -0.69
CA HIS A 54 -15.13 -2.73 -0.22
C HIS A 54 -14.34 -3.90 0.35
N THR A 55 -14.82 -4.51 1.44
CA THR A 55 -14.25 -5.75 1.95
C THR A 55 -14.45 -6.87 0.93
N ILE A 56 -13.38 -7.59 0.59
CA ILE A 56 -13.46 -8.74 -0.30
C ILE A 56 -13.98 -9.95 0.49
N THR A 57 -14.95 -10.64 -0.09
CA THR A 57 -15.56 -11.88 0.41
C THR A 57 -15.66 -12.90 -0.73
N PRO A 58 -15.95 -14.19 -0.44
CA PRO A 58 -16.20 -15.21 -1.46
C PRO A 58 -17.20 -14.79 -2.54
N ASP A 59 -18.26 -14.10 -2.13
CA ASP A 59 -19.37 -13.70 -3.00
C ASP A 59 -19.21 -12.27 -3.52
N THR A 60 -18.03 -11.65 -3.40
CA THR A 60 -17.77 -10.33 -3.98
C THR A 60 -18.11 -10.35 -5.48
N PRO A 61 -18.89 -9.36 -5.97
CA PRO A 61 -19.29 -9.32 -7.36
C PRO A 61 -18.06 -9.09 -8.25
N VAL A 62 -18.08 -9.70 -9.44
CA VAL A 62 -16.99 -9.67 -10.43
C VAL A 62 -17.59 -9.41 -11.81
N TRP A 63 -16.74 -9.06 -12.78
CA TRP A 63 -17.19 -8.97 -14.17
C TRP A 63 -17.94 -10.23 -14.62
N ILE A 64 -19.00 -10.07 -15.43
CA ILE A 64 -19.88 -11.19 -15.83
C ILE A 64 -19.14 -12.34 -16.52
N GLY A 65 -17.99 -12.08 -17.16
CA GLY A 65 -17.13 -13.10 -17.77
C GLY A 65 -16.31 -13.92 -16.78
N ASP A 66 -16.09 -13.41 -15.57
CA ASP A 66 -15.15 -13.99 -14.62
C ASP A 66 -15.79 -15.11 -13.78
N GLU A 67 -14.95 -16.04 -13.32
CA GLU A 67 -15.29 -17.12 -12.41
C GLU A 67 -15.59 -16.58 -10.99
N SER A 68 -16.70 -17.05 -10.40
CA SER A 68 -17.19 -16.72 -9.06
C SER A 68 -18.09 -17.88 -8.55
N PRO A 69 -18.21 -18.14 -7.22
CA PRO A 69 -17.59 -17.42 -6.10
C PRO A 69 -16.09 -17.69 -5.98
N GLN A 70 -15.39 -16.78 -5.29
CA GLN A 70 -14.02 -16.99 -4.83
C GLN A 70 -14.02 -17.98 -3.65
N ALA A 71 -12.90 -18.64 -3.36
CA ALA A 71 -12.82 -19.54 -2.20
C ALA A 71 -11.90 -18.95 -1.13
N PHE A 72 -12.48 -18.60 0.02
CA PHE A 72 -11.72 -18.28 1.22
C PHE A 72 -11.66 -19.53 2.09
N LEU A 73 -10.45 -19.92 2.46
CA LEU A 73 -10.13 -21.18 3.09
C LEU A 73 -9.29 -20.92 4.36
N ARG A 74 -8.99 -21.99 5.08
CA ARG A 74 -8.04 -21.95 6.20
C ARG A 74 -6.72 -22.60 5.77
N ALA A 75 -5.61 -21.94 6.03
CA ALA A 75 -4.28 -22.51 5.76
C ALA A 75 -4.10 -23.82 6.55
N THR A 76 -3.35 -24.77 5.98
CA THR A 76 -3.13 -26.10 6.57
C THR A 76 -1.65 -26.37 6.80
N ASN A 77 -1.37 -27.20 7.79
CA ASN A 77 -0.03 -27.60 8.15
C ASN A 77 0.50 -28.67 7.18
N VAL A 78 1.71 -28.49 6.64
CA VAL A 78 2.35 -29.48 5.76
C VAL A 78 2.53 -30.86 6.42
N SER A 79 2.70 -30.89 7.75
CA SER A 79 2.85 -32.13 8.53
C SER A 79 1.51 -32.82 8.81
N ALA A 80 0.40 -32.13 8.58
CA ALA A 80 -0.96 -32.66 8.71
C ALA A 80 -1.86 -32.12 7.58
N PRO A 81 -1.64 -32.55 6.32
CA PRO A 81 -2.37 -32.03 5.17
C PRO A 81 -3.89 -32.09 5.34
N GLY A 82 -4.57 -30.99 5.04
CA GLY A 82 -6.02 -30.88 5.18
C GLY A 82 -6.51 -30.58 6.60
N VAL A 83 -5.63 -30.54 7.61
CA VAL A 83 -5.95 -30.05 8.95
C VAL A 83 -5.60 -28.56 9.04
N PRO A 84 -6.60 -27.67 9.20
CA PRO A 84 -6.31 -26.25 9.24
C PRO A 84 -5.74 -25.79 10.57
N PHE A 85 -4.90 -24.76 10.52
CA PHE A 85 -4.41 -24.10 11.73
C PHE A 85 -5.56 -23.52 12.55
N SER A 86 -5.48 -23.69 13.87
CA SER A 86 -6.45 -23.14 14.81
C SER A 86 -5.79 -22.64 16.09
N TRP A 87 -6.37 -21.58 16.68
CA TRP A 87 -5.87 -21.04 17.95
C TRP A 87 -5.82 -22.08 19.07
N ALA A 88 -6.77 -23.03 19.09
CA ALA A 88 -6.86 -24.03 20.15
C ALA A 88 -5.75 -25.08 20.10
N THR A 89 -5.24 -25.40 18.90
CA THR A 89 -4.27 -26.47 18.68
C THR A 89 -2.87 -25.95 18.38
N ASP A 90 -2.78 -24.87 17.62
CA ASP A 90 -1.54 -24.34 17.05
C ASP A 90 -1.13 -23.00 17.68
N GLY A 91 -2.03 -22.37 18.46
CA GLY A 91 -1.80 -21.06 19.08
C GLY A 91 -2.05 -19.88 18.15
N PHE A 92 -2.22 -20.11 16.86
CA PHE A 92 -2.50 -19.09 15.85
C PHE A 92 -3.52 -19.59 14.81
N ALA A 93 -3.96 -18.68 13.95
CA ALA A 93 -4.82 -18.99 12.82
C ALA A 93 -4.36 -18.25 11.56
N ALA A 94 -4.48 -18.92 10.42
CA ALA A 94 -4.16 -18.37 9.10
C ALA A 94 -5.27 -18.71 8.10
N ASN A 95 -5.39 -17.91 7.05
CA ASN A 95 -6.31 -18.10 5.92
C ASN A 95 -5.55 -18.60 4.70
N ALA A 96 -6.27 -19.15 3.73
CA ALA A 96 -5.80 -19.44 2.38
C ALA A 96 -6.85 -18.92 1.40
N TYR A 97 -6.47 -18.66 0.15
CA TYR A 97 -7.37 -18.03 -0.82
C TYR A 97 -7.25 -18.68 -2.20
N GLU A 98 -8.37 -18.88 -2.87
CA GLU A 98 -8.45 -19.12 -4.30
C GLU A 98 -9.24 -17.96 -4.92
N LEU A 99 -8.54 -17.14 -5.68
CA LEU A 99 -9.03 -15.96 -6.36
C LEU A 99 -8.95 -16.22 -7.86
N HIS A 100 -10.09 -16.38 -8.49
CA HIS A 100 -10.23 -16.76 -9.89
C HIS A 100 -10.01 -15.62 -10.88
N THR A 101 -9.88 -14.40 -10.37
CA THR A 101 -9.56 -13.20 -11.15
C THR A 101 -8.80 -12.20 -10.27
N ASP A 102 -7.94 -11.41 -10.91
CA ASP A 102 -7.30 -10.23 -10.34
C ASP A 102 -8.10 -8.95 -10.61
N GLN A 103 -9.28 -9.13 -11.24
CA GLN A 103 -10.34 -8.16 -11.45
C GLN A 103 -11.47 -8.33 -10.39
N LEU A 104 -11.19 -8.04 -9.11
CA LEU A 104 -12.07 -8.36 -7.97
C LEU A 104 -12.20 -7.22 -6.96
N GLY A 105 -13.45 -6.82 -6.69
CA GLY A 105 -13.76 -5.82 -5.65
C GLY A 105 -13.25 -4.43 -6.01
N THR A 106 -12.77 -3.68 -5.02
CA THR A 106 -12.09 -2.40 -5.28
C THR A 106 -10.67 -2.66 -5.80
N GLN A 107 -10.34 -2.07 -6.95
CA GLN A 107 -9.13 -2.44 -7.67
C GLN A 107 -8.45 -1.31 -8.42
N LEU A 108 -7.23 -1.57 -8.89
CA LEU A 108 -6.45 -0.71 -9.77
C LEU A 108 -6.01 -1.49 -11.01
N ASP A 109 -6.37 -0.98 -12.19
CA ASP A 109 -5.99 -1.59 -13.45
C ASP A 109 -4.67 -1.02 -13.97
N PRO A 110 -3.60 -1.84 -14.06
CA PRO A 110 -2.40 -1.46 -14.77
C PRO A 110 -2.67 -1.47 -16.30
N PRO A 111 -1.95 -0.68 -17.11
CA PRO A 111 -2.19 -0.66 -18.54
C PRO A 111 -1.83 -2.00 -19.24
N ALA A 112 -1.02 -2.84 -18.59
CA ALA A 112 -0.76 -4.21 -19.02
C ALA A 112 -2.04 -5.03 -19.21
N HIS A 113 -3.12 -4.73 -18.48
CA HIS A 113 -4.41 -5.40 -18.61
C HIS A 113 -4.87 -5.46 -20.08
N TRP A 114 -4.67 -4.37 -20.85
CA TRP A 114 -5.09 -4.27 -22.26
C TRP A 114 -3.93 -4.22 -23.27
N ASN A 115 -2.70 -4.06 -22.79
CA ASN A 115 -1.56 -3.96 -23.68
C ASN A 115 -0.27 -4.47 -23.02
N PRO A 116 0.26 -5.62 -23.46
CA PRO A 116 1.42 -6.26 -22.83
C PRO A 116 2.72 -5.45 -22.97
N GLU A 117 2.73 -4.37 -23.76
CA GLU A 117 3.87 -3.45 -23.86
C GLU A 117 3.92 -2.44 -22.71
N TYR A 118 2.99 -2.41 -21.77
CA TYR A 118 3.00 -1.48 -20.64
C TYR A 118 3.23 -2.19 -19.30
N PRO A 119 3.58 -1.44 -18.23
CA PRO A 119 3.78 -1.98 -16.89
C PRO A 119 2.61 -2.80 -16.35
N ALA A 120 2.94 -3.96 -15.76
CA ALA A 120 2.05 -4.72 -14.87
C ALA A 120 1.96 -4.06 -13.48
N ILE A 121 1.09 -4.58 -12.60
CA ILE A 121 0.86 -4.01 -11.28
C ILE A 121 2.14 -3.94 -10.42
N ASP A 122 3.03 -4.94 -10.51
CA ASP A 122 4.29 -4.98 -9.76
C ASP A 122 5.36 -4.00 -10.25
N GLU A 123 5.12 -3.38 -11.39
CA GLU A 123 6.03 -2.44 -12.06
C GLU A 123 5.58 -0.98 -11.86
N LEU A 124 4.43 -0.75 -11.23
CA LEU A 124 3.98 0.61 -10.89
C LEU A 124 4.92 1.25 -9.85
N PRO A 125 5.30 2.52 -10.03
CA PRO A 125 6.26 3.16 -9.14
C PRO A 125 5.63 3.51 -7.79
N PRO A 126 6.41 3.50 -6.68
CA PRO A 126 5.90 3.82 -5.35
C PRO A 126 5.40 5.26 -5.21
N THR A 127 5.65 6.12 -6.21
CA THR A 127 5.03 7.45 -6.32
C THR A 127 3.51 7.41 -6.48
N PHE A 128 2.89 6.24 -6.70
CA PHE A 128 1.45 6.07 -6.60
C PHE A 128 0.94 6.17 -5.15
N ALA A 129 1.79 5.99 -4.12
CA ALA A 129 1.32 5.77 -2.76
C ALA A 129 0.45 6.88 -2.15
N LEU A 130 0.61 8.15 -2.54
CA LEU A 130 -0.16 9.28 -1.97
C LEU A 130 -0.28 10.45 -2.94
N ARG A 131 -1.52 10.84 -3.32
CA ARG A 131 -1.79 11.90 -4.32
C ARG A 131 -2.94 12.83 -3.93
N PRO A 132 -3.05 14.05 -4.50
CA PRO A 132 -4.25 14.87 -4.39
C PRO A 132 -5.48 14.12 -4.90
N LEU A 133 -6.58 14.19 -4.16
CA LEU A 133 -7.85 13.58 -4.53
C LEU A 133 -8.86 14.66 -4.94
N VAL A 134 -9.59 14.39 -6.02
CA VAL A 134 -10.76 15.14 -6.49
C VAL A 134 -11.93 14.17 -6.60
N VAL A 135 -13.10 14.57 -6.09
CA VAL A 135 -14.35 13.82 -6.29
C VAL A 135 -15.33 14.65 -7.12
N ILE A 136 -15.76 14.11 -8.26
CA ILE A 136 -16.77 14.70 -9.14
C ILE A 136 -18.08 13.96 -8.95
N ASP A 137 -19.10 14.67 -8.48
CA ASP A 137 -20.42 14.13 -8.21
C ASP A 137 -21.33 14.21 -9.45
N VAL A 138 -21.85 13.07 -9.89
CA VAL A 138 -22.84 12.94 -10.97
C VAL A 138 -24.16 12.31 -10.51
N THR A 139 -24.34 12.09 -9.20
CA THR A 139 -25.48 11.36 -8.60
C THR A 139 -26.84 11.89 -9.06
N ASP A 140 -27.04 13.21 -9.11
CA ASP A 140 -28.29 13.83 -9.54
C ASP A 140 -28.62 13.62 -11.03
N LYS A 141 -27.62 13.27 -11.84
CA LYS A 141 -27.81 12.89 -13.25
C LYS A 141 -28.04 11.40 -13.38
N VAL A 142 -27.31 10.59 -12.62
CA VAL A 142 -27.52 9.14 -12.53
C VAL A 142 -28.95 8.81 -12.06
N LYS A 143 -29.51 9.56 -11.10
CA LYS A 143 -30.92 9.45 -10.69
C LYS A 143 -31.93 9.66 -11.82
N LYS A 144 -31.56 10.40 -12.87
CA LYS A 144 -32.42 10.70 -14.03
C LYS A 144 -32.15 9.75 -15.19
N ASP A 145 -30.92 9.27 -15.29
CA ASP A 145 -30.42 8.38 -16.32
C ASP A 145 -29.41 7.42 -15.67
N PRO A 146 -29.80 6.19 -15.29
CA PRO A 146 -28.91 5.24 -14.63
C PRO A 146 -27.63 4.94 -15.41
N GLY A 147 -27.64 5.13 -16.74
CA GLY A 147 -26.47 4.96 -17.62
C GLY A 147 -25.65 6.23 -17.82
N TYR A 148 -25.86 7.29 -17.02
CA TYR A 148 -25.23 8.58 -17.25
C TYR A 148 -23.70 8.48 -17.24
N GLN A 149 -23.10 8.92 -18.35
CA GLN A 149 -21.66 8.97 -18.55
C GLN A 149 -21.14 10.37 -18.23
N LEU A 150 -20.10 10.49 -17.39
CA LEU A 150 -19.41 11.75 -17.10
C LEU A 150 -19.02 12.47 -18.40
N GLN A 151 -19.30 13.77 -18.45
CA GLN A 151 -19.02 14.63 -19.59
C GLN A 151 -17.93 15.67 -19.28
N VAL A 152 -17.26 16.19 -20.32
CA VAL A 152 -16.30 17.32 -20.18
C VAL A 152 -16.96 18.55 -19.53
N ALA A 153 -18.26 18.76 -19.78
CA ALA A 153 -19.02 19.84 -19.18
C ALA A 153 -19.10 19.73 -17.65
N ASP A 154 -19.08 18.51 -17.12
CA ASP A 154 -19.18 18.22 -15.68
C ASP A 154 -17.87 18.55 -14.99
N VAL A 155 -16.75 18.15 -15.61
CA VAL A 155 -15.41 18.52 -15.15
C VAL A 155 -15.28 20.05 -15.08
N ARG A 156 -15.70 20.76 -16.13
CA ARG A 156 -15.66 22.25 -16.13
C ARG A 156 -16.64 22.87 -15.14
N ALA A 157 -17.80 22.25 -14.92
CA ALA A 157 -18.74 22.71 -13.91
C ALA A 157 -18.15 22.55 -12.52
N TRP A 158 -17.56 21.40 -12.22
CA TRP A 158 -16.86 21.13 -10.97
C TRP A 158 -15.76 22.17 -10.71
N GLU A 159 -14.92 22.48 -11.72
CA GLU A 159 -13.85 23.47 -11.58
C GLU A 159 -14.37 24.88 -11.29
N ARG A 160 -15.51 25.26 -11.89
CA ARG A 160 -16.18 26.54 -11.62
C ARG A 160 -16.79 26.58 -10.22
N THR A 161 -17.51 25.55 -9.83
CA THR A 161 -18.18 25.46 -8.52
C THR A 161 -17.16 25.57 -7.39
N HIS A 162 -16.02 24.89 -7.52
CA HIS A 162 -14.98 24.85 -6.50
C HIS A 162 -13.91 25.92 -6.67
N SER A 163 -14.00 26.75 -7.71
CA SER A 163 -13.04 27.82 -8.02
C SER A 163 -11.59 27.34 -8.06
N THR A 164 -11.37 26.10 -8.54
CA THR A 164 -10.05 25.50 -8.69
C THR A 164 -9.99 24.63 -9.93
N ARG A 165 -8.83 24.60 -10.57
CA ARG A 165 -8.54 23.62 -11.63
C ARG A 165 -8.20 22.29 -10.98
N ILE A 166 -8.49 21.18 -11.66
CA ILE A 166 -7.98 19.87 -11.23
C ILE A 166 -6.43 19.93 -11.24
N PRO A 167 -5.75 19.60 -10.11
CA PRO A 167 -4.30 19.61 -10.05
C PRO A 167 -3.68 18.57 -10.98
N GLN A 168 -2.50 18.88 -11.51
CA GLN A 168 -1.70 17.90 -12.23
C GLN A 168 -1.30 16.76 -11.28
N GLY A 169 -1.42 15.52 -11.76
CA GLY A 169 -1.16 14.31 -10.98
C GLY A 169 -2.12 14.03 -9.84
N ALA A 170 -3.28 14.70 -9.85
CA ALA A 170 -4.38 14.32 -9.00
C ALA A 170 -4.99 12.98 -9.44
N VAL A 171 -5.62 12.30 -8.50
CA VAL A 171 -6.57 11.22 -8.76
C VAL A 171 -7.97 11.80 -8.79
N VAL A 172 -8.78 11.38 -9.76
CA VAL A 172 -10.17 11.87 -9.94
C VAL A 172 -11.15 10.73 -9.80
N PHE A 173 -11.95 10.72 -8.73
CA PHE A 173 -13.01 9.75 -8.53
C PHE A 173 -14.37 10.33 -8.92
N VAL A 174 -15.19 9.50 -9.56
CA VAL A 174 -16.52 9.86 -10.06
C VAL A 174 -17.56 9.20 -9.17
N ARG A 175 -18.29 10.02 -8.40
CA ARG A 175 -19.35 9.57 -7.50
C ARG A 175 -20.68 9.46 -8.24
N SER A 176 -21.26 8.27 -8.23
CA SER A 176 -22.57 7.95 -8.79
C SER A 176 -23.57 7.42 -7.76
N ASP A 177 -23.13 7.17 -6.51
CA ASP A 177 -23.82 6.44 -5.44
C ASP A 177 -24.16 4.98 -5.84
N TRP A 178 -23.52 4.45 -6.90
CA TRP A 178 -23.75 3.07 -7.35
C TRP A 178 -23.28 2.06 -6.29
N SER A 179 -22.23 2.38 -5.53
CA SER A 179 -21.71 1.56 -4.44
C SER A 179 -22.72 1.26 -3.33
N LYS A 180 -23.79 2.06 -3.20
CA LYS A 180 -24.82 1.89 -2.15
C LYS A 180 -25.62 0.60 -2.26
N GLN A 181 -25.57 -0.07 -3.42
CA GLN A 181 -26.28 -1.33 -3.63
C GLN A 181 -25.40 -2.58 -3.39
N TRP A 182 -24.09 -2.40 -3.13
CA TRP A 182 -23.10 -3.48 -3.02
C TRP A 182 -23.49 -4.58 -2.03
N ASP A 183 -23.99 -4.19 -0.85
CA ASP A 183 -24.38 -5.13 0.22
C ASP A 183 -25.89 -5.45 0.21
N THR A 184 -26.68 -4.83 -0.66
CA THR A 184 -28.15 -4.95 -0.67
C THR A 184 -28.72 -5.66 -1.88
N THR A 185 -27.94 -5.77 -2.95
CA THR A 185 -28.29 -6.46 -4.19
C THR A 185 -27.57 -7.79 -4.23
N ASP A 186 -28.20 -8.82 -4.81
CA ASP A 186 -27.53 -10.10 -5.03
C ASP A 186 -26.26 -9.89 -5.89
N PRO A 187 -25.09 -10.44 -5.51
CA PRO A 187 -23.85 -10.20 -6.24
C PRO A 187 -23.90 -10.59 -7.72
N ALA A 188 -24.66 -11.63 -8.09
CA ALA A 188 -24.83 -12.01 -9.50
C ALA A 188 -25.71 -10.99 -10.23
N GLU A 189 -26.80 -10.51 -9.62
CA GLU A 189 -27.62 -9.43 -10.19
C GLU A 189 -26.79 -8.15 -10.38
N LEU A 190 -25.94 -7.82 -9.40
CA LEU A 190 -25.08 -6.64 -9.45
C LEU A 190 -24.03 -6.74 -10.58
N SER A 191 -23.48 -7.94 -10.78
CA SER A 191 -22.51 -8.23 -11.85
C SER A 191 -23.11 -8.14 -13.26
N GLU A 192 -24.42 -8.35 -13.40
CA GLU A 192 -25.15 -8.29 -14.67
C GLU A 192 -25.84 -6.94 -14.92
N GLN A 193 -25.77 -6.01 -13.97
CA GLN A 193 -26.54 -4.77 -14.02
C GLN A 193 -26.13 -3.92 -15.22
N PHE A 194 -27.10 -3.57 -16.07
CA PHE A 194 -26.91 -2.64 -17.19
C PHE A 194 -28.20 -1.85 -17.46
N PRO A 195 -28.13 -0.55 -17.84
CA PRO A 195 -26.93 0.26 -17.91
C PRO A 195 -26.42 0.67 -16.52
N PHE A 196 -25.13 0.96 -16.44
CA PHE A 196 -24.46 1.52 -15.26
C PHE A 196 -23.86 2.90 -15.58
N PRO A 197 -23.64 3.76 -14.57
CA PRO A 197 -23.02 5.06 -14.77
C PRO A 197 -21.54 4.91 -15.11
N GLY A 198 -20.98 5.84 -15.87
CA GLY A 198 -19.59 5.70 -16.35
C GLY A 198 -18.94 7.02 -16.74
N GLN A 199 -17.97 6.99 -17.67
CA GLN A 199 -17.36 8.19 -18.23
C GLN A 199 -17.27 8.13 -19.75
N SER A 200 -17.58 9.25 -20.41
CA SER A 200 -17.35 9.34 -21.86
C SER A 200 -15.87 9.36 -22.20
N LEU A 201 -15.49 8.76 -23.33
CA LEU A 201 -14.14 8.85 -23.89
C LEU A 201 -13.62 10.29 -23.95
N ALA A 202 -14.48 11.26 -24.34
CA ALA A 202 -14.10 12.66 -24.38
C ALA A 202 -13.76 13.24 -23.00
N ALA A 203 -14.47 12.83 -21.94
CA ALA A 203 -14.17 13.25 -20.57
C ALA A 203 -12.85 12.64 -20.08
N VAL A 204 -12.63 11.34 -20.32
CA VAL A 204 -11.40 10.64 -19.96
C VAL A 204 -10.19 11.25 -20.69
N GLN A 205 -10.30 11.47 -22.00
CA GLN A 205 -9.27 12.17 -22.78
C GLN A 205 -9.01 13.58 -22.24
N PHE A 206 -10.04 14.33 -21.89
CA PHE A 206 -9.87 15.67 -21.35
C PHE A 206 -9.15 15.69 -20.00
N LEU A 207 -9.48 14.75 -19.11
CA LEU A 207 -8.80 14.61 -17.82
C LEU A 207 -7.32 14.27 -18.03
N HIS A 208 -7.00 13.24 -18.81
CA HIS A 208 -5.62 12.80 -19.02
C HIS A 208 -4.80 13.79 -19.85
N LEU A 209 -5.30 14.19 -21.02
CA LEU A 209 -4.53 15.00 -21.97
C LEU A 209 -4.54 16.50 -21.63
N ASN A 210 -5.61 17.01 -21.02
CA ASN A 210 -5.71 18.45 -20.71
C ASN A 210 -5.52 18.77 -19.23
N ARG A 211 -5.76 17.85 -18.29
CA ARG A 211 -5.48 18.07 -16.86
C ARG A 211 -4.24 17.33 -16.36
N SER A 212 -3.76 16.33 -17.10
CA SER A 212 -2.59 15.54 -16.73
C SER A 212 -2.78 14.95 -15.33
N ILE A 213 -3.94 14.35 -15.10
CA ILE A 213 -4.21 13.57 -13.89
C ILE A 213 -3.36 12.30 -13.88
N LEU A 214 -3.20 11.68 -12.72
CA LEU A 214 -2.52 10.39 -12.62
C LEU A 214 -3.45 9.28 -13.14
N PHE A 215 -4.65 9.19 -12.56
CA PHE A 215 -5.72 8.30 -13.02
C PHE A 215 -7.08 8.73 -12.50
N HIS A 216 -8.11 8.05 -12.99
CA HIS A 216 -9.49 8.25 -12.59
C HIS A 216 -10.11 6.92 -12.12
N GLY A 217 -11.17 7.00 -11.34
CA GLY A 217 -11.89 5.80 -10.91
C GLY A 217 -13.36 6.03 -10.63
N HIS A 218 -14.09 4.93 -10.46
CA HIS A 218 -15.54 4.91 -10.39
C HIS A 218 -16.07 3.78 -9.49
N GLU A 219 -17.36 3.85 -9.14
CA GLU A 219 -18.00 2.92 -8.20
C GLU A 219 -18.48 1.59 -8.81
N PRO A 220 -18.97 1.53 -10.07
CA PRO A 220 -19.32 0.24 -10.67
C PRO A 220 -18.10 -0.64 -10.97
N LEU A 221 -18.37 -1.89 -11.39
CA LEU A 221 -17.35 -2.88 -11.80
C LEU A 221 -16.76 -2.61 -13.19
N ASP A 222 -17.29 -1.63 -13.90
CA ASP A 222 -16.82 -1.13 -15.21
C ASP A 222 -17.44 0.27 -15.40
N ALA A 223 -16.85 1.14 -16.23
CA ALA A 223 -17.41 2.44 -16.59
C ALA A 223 -17.70 2.61 -18.08
N ASP A 224 -17.50 1.57 -18.88
CA ASP A 224 -17.74 1.63 -20.31
C ASP A 224 -18.99 0.86 -20.75
N THR A 225 -20.02 1.60 -21.14
CA THR A 225 -21.27 1.01 -21.66
C THR A 225 -21.27 0.75 -23.17
N THR A 226 -20.14 0.96 -23.85
CA THR A 226 -20.02 0.70 -25.29
C THR A 226 -19.82 -0.79 -25.56
N PRO A 227 -20.23 -1.32 -26.74
CA PRO A 227 -20.12 -2.74 -27.03
C PRO A 227 -18.69 -3.32 -26.99
N ASP A 228 -17.69 -2.48 -27.24
CA ASP A 228 -16.28 -2.86 -27.39
C ASP A 228 -15.36 -2.20 -26.33
N LEU A 229 -15.94 -1.67 -25.24
CA LEU A 229 -15.23 -0.99 -24.15
C LEU A 229 -14.26 0.11 -24.65
N GLU A 230 -14.72 0.95 -25.59
CA GLU A 230 -13.90 1.90 -26.35
C GLU A 230 -13.05 2.86 -25.48
N THR A 231 -13.61 3.33 -24.38
CA THR A 231 -13.02 4.25 -23.39
C THR A 231 -11.94 3.55 -22.59
N GLU A 232 -12.22 2.38 -22.03
CA GLU A 232 -11.25 1.59 -21.27
C GLU A 232 -10.10 1.12 -22.19
N ALA A 233 -10.46 0.60 -23.36
CA ALA A 233 -9.50 0.22 -24.39
C ALA A 233 -8.59 1.39 -24.78
N TRP A 234 -9.15 2.60 -24.97
CA TRP A 234 -8.32 3.77 -25.24
C TRP A 234 -7.40 4.09 -24.07
N LEU A 235 -7.92 4.11 -22.84
CA LEU A 235 -7.17 4.45 -21.63
C LEU A 235 -5.95 3.55 -21.45
N LEU A 236 -6.18 2.24 -21.35
CA LEU A 236 -5.16 1.27 -20.96
C LEU A 236 -4.18 1.00 -22.11
N ARG A 237 -4.62 1.05 -23.38
CA ARG A 237 -3.69 0.99 -24.54
C ARG A 237 -2.83 2.24 -24.70
N ASN A 238 -3.16 3.34 -24.03
CA ASN A 238 -2.35 4.55 -24.00
C ASN A 238 -1.52 4.69 -22.72
N GLY A 239 -1.40 3.64 -21.89
CA GLY A 239 -0.46 3.63 -20.77
C GLY A 239 -0.95 4.38 -19.53
N TYR A 240 -2.25 4.63 -19.41
CA TYR A 240 -2.88 5.15 -18.19
C TYR A 240 -3.42 4.02 -17.33
N THR A 241 -3.79 4.30 -16.08
CA THR A 241 -4.45 3.36 -15.16
C THR A 241 -5.88 3.82 -14.86
N GLN A 242 -6.68 2.98 -14.21
CA GLN A 242 -7.95 3.36 -13.58
C GLN A 242 -8.20 2.57 -12.29
N ALA A 243 -9.16 3.03 -11.50
CA ALA A 243 -9.68 2.28 -10.37
C ALA A 243 -11.17 1.99 -10.51
N GLU A 244 -11.58 0.80 -10.07
CA GLU A 244 -12.95 0.33 -10.17
C GLU A 244 -13.45 -0.15 -8.81
N GLY A 245 -14.77 -0.32 -8.68
CA GLY A 245 -15.39 -0.84 -7.46
C GLY A 245 -15.16 0.05 -6.23
N LEU A 246 -15.06 1.36 -6.38
CA LEU A 246 -14.90 2.28 -5.24
C LEU A 246 -16.17 2.36 -4.38
N THR A 247 -15.99 2.72 -3.09
CA THR A 247 -17.10 2.99 -2.16
C THR A 247 -16.90 4.27 -1.37
N ASN A 248 -17.93 4.67 -0.61
CA ASN A 248 -17.90 5.79 0.34
C ASN A 248 -17.51 7.16 -0.25
N LEU A 249 -17.62 7.35 -1.56
CA LEU A 249 -17.32 8.64 -2.20
C LEU A 249 -18.26 9.76 -1.74
N ASP A 250 -19.44 9.41 -1.21
CA ASP A 250 -20.38 10.34 -0.55
C ASP A 250 -19.87 10.92 0.77
N LEU A 251 -18.87 10.28 1.38
CA LEU A 251 -18.25 10.72 2.63
C LEU A 251 -17.05 11.64 2.39
N VAL A 252 -16.55 11.76 1.16
CA VAL A 252 -15.30 12.46 0.84
C VAL A 252 -15.55 13.92 0.48
N ALA A 253 -14.69 14.83 0.95
CA ALA A 253 -14.77 16.22 0.53
C ALA A 253 -14.44 16.32 -0.98
N PRO A 254 -15.19 17.10 -1.77
CA PRO A 254 -14.97 17.17 -3.22
C PRO A 254 -13.59 17.71 -3.58
N VAL A 255 -12.98 18.52 -2.71
CA VAL A 255 -11.70 19.21 -2.89
C VAL A 255 -10.87 19.08 -1.62
N GLY A 256 -9.55 19.02 -1.79
CA GLY A 256 -8.60 19.23 -0.71
C GLY A 256 -8.20 17.98 0.07
N CYS A 257 -8.80 16.82 -0.21
CA CYS A 257 -8.31 15.55 0.30
C CYS A 257 -7.08 15.05 -0.49
N LEU A 258 -6.33 14.15 0.12
CA LEU A 258 -5.38 13.25 -0.53
C LEU A 258 -5.99 11.85 -0.63
N VAL A 259 -5.42 10.97 -1.43
CA VAL A 259 -5.72 9.53 -1.45
C VAL A 259 -4.44 8.73 -1.29
N SER A 260 -4.42 7.87 -0.27
CA SER A 260 -3.41 6.84 -0.08
C SER A 260 -3.82 5.60 -0.86
N MET A 261 -2.85 4.94 -1.50
CA MET A 261 -3.10 3.82 -2.40
C MET A 261 -2.11 2.71 -2.12
N SER A 262 -2.63 1.52 -1.84
CA SER A 262 -1.83 0.31 -1.64
C SER A 262 -2.42 -0.86 -2.42
N PHE A 263 -1.55 -1.66 -3.03
CA PHE A 263 -1.89 -2.85 -3.79
C PHE A 263 -0.76 -3.88 -3.65
N PRO A 264 -1.04 -5.20 -3.72
CA PRO A 264 -0.02 -6.22 -3.58
C PRO A 264 0.84 -6.29 -4.84
N LYS A 265 2.13 -6.58 -4.64
CA LYS A 265 3.14 -6.56 -5.70
C LYS A 265 3.25 -7.93 -6.39
N LEU A 266 2.15 -8.44 -6.92
CA LEU A 266 2.06 -9.73 -7.61
C LEU A 266 2.79 -9.66 -8.95
N ARG A 267 3.81 -10.50 -9.13
CA ARG A 267 4.67 -10.51 -10.33
C ARG A 267 3.84 -10.64 -11.59
N GLY A 268 3.89 -9.63 -12.45
CA GLY A 268 3.18 -9.62 -13.72
C GLY A 268 1.66 -9.59 -13.56
N GLY A 269 1.11 -9.10 -12.45
CA GLY A 269 -0.34 -8.99 -12.27
C GLY A 269 -0.98 -7.99 -13.25
N LEU A 270 -2.16 -8.33 -13.76
CA LEU A 270 -2.86 -7.58 -14.80
C LEU A 270 -4.10 -6.83 -14.29
N GLY A 271 -4.53 -7.12 -13.07
CA GLY A 271 -5.35 -6.27 -12.21
C GLY A 271 -4.65 -6.08 -10.87
N GLY A 272 -5.33 -5.47 -9.91
CA GLY A 272 -4.74 -5.26 -8.60
C GLY A 272 -5.77 -4.99 -7.52
N TYR A 273 -5.89 -5.93 -6.56
CA TYR A 273 -6.59 -5.69 -5.30
C TYR A 273 -6.06 -4.40 -4.66
N ALA A 274 -6.91 -3.41 -4.45
CA ALA A 274 -6.47 -2.10 -4.00
C ALA A 274 -7.20 -1.65 -2.75
N ARG A 275 -6.44 -1.15 -1.77
CA ARG A 275 -6.99 -0.39 -0.65
C ARG A 275 -6.74 1.09 -0.86
N PHE A 276 -7.82 1.85 -1.05
CA PHE A 276 -7.81 3.29 -1.21
C PHE A 276 -8.32 3.97 0.06
N VAL A 277 -7.56 4.92 0.58
CA VAL A 277 -7.96 5.69 1.76
C VAL A 277 -7.92 7.18 1.43
N ALA A 278 -9.06 7.86 1.51
CA ALA A 278 -9.08 9.31 1.45
C ALA A 278 -8.58 9.89 2.78
N ILE A 279 -7.72 10.90 2.69
CA ILE A 279 -7.22 11.68 3.82
C ILE A 279 -7.72 13.10 3.61
N CYS A 280 -8.72 13.50 4.36
CA CYS A 280 -9.37 14.78 4.24
C CYS A 280 -8.93 15.74 5.36
N PRO A 281 -9.00 17.06 5.12
CA PRO A 281 -8.58 18.04 6.11
C PRO A 281 -9.36 17.90 7.43
N SER A 282 -8.77 18.32 8.54
CA SER A 282 -9.35 18.14 9.88
C SER A 282 -10.66 18.92 10.13
N SER A 283 -10.99 19.87 9.26
CA SER A 283 -12.30 20.53 9.21
C SER A 283 -13.41 19.62 8.67
N TRP A 284 -13.07 18.55 7.95
CA TRP A 284 -14.02 17.55 7.44
C TRP A 284 -14.43 16.56 8.53
N THR A 285 -15.73 16.24 8.58
CA THR A 285 -16.35 15.55 9.72
C THR A 285 -16.61 14.06 9.50
N HIS A 286 -16.61 13.59 8.27
CA HIS A 286 -16.93 12.19 7.93
C HIS A 286 -15.65 11.36 7.87
N GLY A 287 -15.58 10.29 8.68
CA GLY A 287 -14.47 9.35 8.70
C GLY A 287 -13.82 9.21 10.08
N PHE A 288 -12.69 8.52 10.10
CA PHE A 288 -11.94 8.18 11.30
C PHE A 288 -10.87 9.22 11.59
N ARG A 289 -10.53 9.40 12.87
CA ARG A 289 -9.36 10.19 13.29
C ARG A 289 -8.41 9.33 14.08
N ILE A 290 -7.15 9.69 14.01
CA ILE A 290 -6.09 9.06 14.77
C ILE A 290 -6.42 9.23 16.26
N GLY A 291 -6.38 8.12 16.99
CA GLY A 291 -6.78 8.08 18.41
C GLY A 291 -8.29 8.17 18.70
N SER A 292 -9.17 8.19 17.68
CA SER A 292 -10.62 8.10 17.89
C SER A 292 -11.07 6.74 18.48
N THR A 293 -10.29 5.70 18.19
CA THR A 293 -10.32 4.38 18.82
C THR A 293 -8.89 3.99 19.18
N PRO A 294 -8.68 3.15 20.23
CA PRO A 294 -7.35 2.61 20.51
C PRO A 294 -6.83 1.76 19.35
N GLU A 295 -5.71 2.19 18.76
CA GLU A 295 -5.08 1.50 17.62
C GLU A 295 -3.94 0.57 18.06
N ALA A 296 -3.30 0.87 19.19
CA ALA A 296 -2.28 0.05 19.83
C ALA A 296 -2.24 0.36 21.36
N PRO A 297 -2.58 -0.60 22.24
CA PRO A 297 -3.18 -1.90 21.93
C PRO A 297 -4.60 -1.74 21.37
N MET A 298 -4.97 -2.59 20.43
CA MET A 298 -6.35 -2.67 19.93
C MET A 298 -7.30 -3.16 21.01
N LEU A 299 -8.57 -2.77 20.91
CA LEU A 299 -9.62 -3.28 21.78
C LEU A 299 -9.94 -4.74 21.45
N LYS A 300 -10.27 -5.50 22.49
CA LYS A 300 -10.89 -6.81 22.31
C LYS A 300 -12.30 -6.64 21.72
N GLN A 301 -12.63 -7.50 20.78
CA GLN A 301 -13.97 -7.69 20.26
C GLN A 301 -14.90 -8.22 21.37
N PRO A 302 -16.20 -7.90 21.32
CA PRO A 302 -17.18 -8.43 22.28
C PRO A 302 -17.30 -9.96 22.28
N ALA A 303 -16.95 -10.59 21.15
CA ALA A 303 -16.95 -12.04 20.96
C ALA A 303 -15.75 -12.43 20.09
N PRO A 304 -15.19 -13.65 20.27
CA PRO A 304 -14.08 -14.12 19.47
C PRO A 304 -14.46 -14.30 18.01
N LEU A 305 -13.48 -14.13 17.12
CA LEU A 305 -13.56 -14.50 15.72
C LEU A 305 -13.81 -16.01 15.58
N VAL A 306 -14.81 -16.37 14.80
CA VAL A 306 -15.11 -17.77 14.45
C VAL A 306 -15.18 -17.89 12.93
N TYR A 307 -14.55 -18.94 12.40
CA TYR A 307 -14.64 -19.27 10.98
C TYR A 307 -16.03 -19.83 10.67
N ASP A 308 -16.74 -19.20 9.75
CA ASP A 308 -18.02 -19.67 9.24
C ASP A 308 -17.78 -20.48 7.95
N PRO A 309 -18.03 -21.80 7.93
CA PRO A 309 -17.80 -22.61 6.74
C PRO A 309 -18.81 -22.37 5.61
N VAL A 310 -19.94 -21.71 5.89
CA VAL A 310 -20.92 -21.33 4.87
C VAL A 310 -20.50 -20.03 4.21
N GLN A 311 -20.08 -19.04 5.00
CA GLN A 311 -19.63 -17.75 4.46
C GLN A 311 -18.19 -17.77 3.95
N GLY A 312 -17.37 -18.73 4.40
CA GLY A 312 -15.97 -18.89 3.98
C GLY A 312 -14.97 -17.96 4.69
N TYR A 313 -15.36 -17.19 5.70
CA TYR A 313 -14.45 -16.27 6.41
C TYR A 313 -14.70 -16.23 7.91
N ARG A 314 -13.76 -15.61 8.64
CA ARG A 314 -13.84 -15.39 10.09
C ARG A 314 -14.57 -14.09 10.38
N ARG A 315 -15.46 -14.10 11.36
CA ARG A 315 -16.13 -12.89 11.84
C ARG A 315 -16.36 -12.94 13.34
N ALA A 316 -16.38 -11.79 13.98
CA ALA A 316 -16.92 -11.66 15.32
C ALA A 316 -18.46 -11.80 15.22
N GLN A 317 -19.10 -12.36 16.23
CA GLN A 317 -20.58 -12.36 16.32
C GLN A 317 -21.07 -10.93 16.67
N SER A 318 -21.08 -10.07 15.64
CA SER A 318 -21.69 -8.72 15.51
C SER A 318 -21.57 -7.71 16.66
N LEU A 319 -21.04 -6.53 16.33
CA LEU A 319 -21.82 -5.29 16.35
C LEU A 319 -21.54 -4.49 15.06
N SER A 320 -22.58 -3.88 14.48
CA SER A 320 -22.49 -2.97 13.33
C SER A 320 -21.56 -1.79 13.64
N SER A 321 -20.58 -1.53 12.78
CA SER A 321 -19.71 -0.35 12.84
C SER A 321 -20.21 0.72 11.88
N ALA A 322 -21.08 1.61 12.37
CA ALA A 322 -21.36 2.84 11.64
C ALA A 322 -20.07 3.68 11.52
N VAL A 323 -19.83 4.27 10.36
CA VAL A 323 -18.72 5.22 10.19
C VAL A 323 -18.93 6.38 11.17
N PRO A 324 -17.96 6.67 12.04
CA PRO A 324 -18.12 7.73 13.04
C PRO A 324 -18.21 9.11 12.36
N VAL A 325 -19.02 9.99 12.94
CA VAL A 325 -19.07 11.42 12.60
C VAL A 325 -18.31 12.17 13.68
N ALA A 326 -17.16 12.73 13.32
CA ALA A 326 -16.32 13.48 14.26
C ALA A 326 -16.68 14.97 14.28
N ALA A 327 -16.61 15.61 15.44
CA ALA A 327 -16.82 17.06 15.54
C ALA A 327 -15.71 17.82 14.78
N PRO A 328 -16.03 18.84 13.97
CA PRO A 328 -15.02 19.58 13.21
C PRO A 328 -14.02 20.27 14.15
N THR A 329 -12.74 20.25 13.80
CA THR A 329 -11.70 21.00 14.52
C THR A 329 -11.23 22.19 13.68
N LYS A 330 -10.62 23.19 14.32
CA LYS A 330 -9.98 24.29 13.58
C LYS A 330 -8.74 23.75 12.88
N GLY A 331 -8.76 23.65 11.55
CA GLY A 331 -7.61 23.26 10.74
C GLY A 331 -7.70 23.77 9.30
N SER A 332 -6.72 23.39 8.47
CA SER A 332 -6.70 23.73 7.05
C SER A 332 -7.94 23.20 6.33
N ASP A 333 -8.45 23.92 5.33
CA ASP A 333 -9.55 23.46 4.47
C ASP A 333 -9.06 22.62 3.28
N SER A 334 -7.73 22.39 3.16
CA SER A 334 -7.12 21.59 2.10
C SER A 334 -5.75 21.05 2.49
N LEU A 335 -5.47 19.80 2.12
CA LEU A 335 -4.17 19.13 2.27
C LEU A 335 -3.31 19.20 0.99
N TRP A 336 -3.82 19.80 -0.10
CA TRP A 336 -3.03 19.96 -1.33
C TRP A 336 -1.76 20.82 -1.13
N PRO A 337 -1.77 21.89 -0.31
CA PRO A 337 -0.52 22.61 0.00
C PRO A 337 0.52 21.73 0.71
N THR A 338 0.08 20.81 1.58
CA THR A 338 0.93 19.81 2.25
C THR A 338 1.57 18.90 1.22
N TYR A 339 0.78 18.45 0.24
CA TYR A 339 1.28 17.66 -0.87
C TYR A 339 2.35 18.39 -1.68
N GLU A 340 2.05 19.61 -2.17
CA GLU A 340 2.98 20.37 -3.02
C GLU A 340 4.29 20.76 -2.33
N LYS A 341 4.23 21.07 -1.02
CA LYS A 341 5.40 21.53 -0.25
C LYS A 341 6.27 20.37 0.22
N SER A 342 5.68 19.23 0.58
CA SER A 342 6.37 18.15 1.28
C SER A 342 6.33 16.82 0.52
N ILE A 343 5.14 16.31 0.20
CA ILE A 343 4.94 14.93 -0.29
C ILE A 343 5.40 14.78 -1.75
N ARG A 344 5.00 15.70 -2.64
CA ARG A 344 5.35 15.67 -4.08
C ARG A 344 6.86 15.63 -4.33
N ARG A 345 7.64 16.24 -3.44
CA ARG A 345 9.10 16.37 -3.54
C ARG A 345 9.85 15.28 -2.78
N ALA A 346 9.13 14.39 -2.09
CA ALA A 346 9.72 13.31 -1.34
C ALA A 346 10.36 12.27 -2.27
N LYS A 347 11.35 11.54 -1.74
CA LYS A 347 11.81 10.31 -2.37
C LYS A 347 10.92 9.19 -1.88
N TYR A 348 10.36 8.44 -2.82
CA TYR A 348 9.56 7.25 -2.52
C TYR A 348 10.46 6.03 -2.58
N ILE A 349 10.40 5.21 -1.53
CA ILE A 349 11.12 3.95 -1.43
C ILE A 349 10.04 2.88 -1.28
N ASP A 350 10.05 1.91 -2.17
CA ASP A 350 9.22 0.72 -2.04
C ASP A 350 9.86 -0.22 -1.02
N LEU A 351 9.12 -0.54 0.04
CA LEU A 351 9.56 -1.40 1.14
C LEU A 351 9.03 -2.84 1.00
N THR A 352 8.46 -3.18 -0.16
CA THR A 352 7.82 -4.48 -0.41
C THR A 352 8.60 -5.35 -1.38
N HIS A 353 8.51 -6.66 -1.19
CA HIS A 353 9.03 -7.63 -2.13
C HIS A 353 8.01 -7.95 -3.23
N THR A 354 8.49 -8.10 -4.48
CA THR A 354 7.67 -8.66 -5.55
C THR A 354 7.35 -10.12 -5.26
N LEU A 355 6.07 -10.47 -5.33
CA LEU A 355 5.53 -11.78 -4.98
C LEU A 355 5.49 -12.69 -6.20
N THR A 356 5.94 -13.93 -6.05
CA THR A 356 5.95 -14.97 -7.08
C THR A 356 5.39 -16.28 -6.52
N THR A 357 5.18 -17.30 -7.34
CA THR A 357 4.74 -18.64 -6.87
C THR A 357 5.68 -19.26 -5.84
N ASP A 358 6.95 -18.86 -5.85
CA ASP A 358 8.01 -19.39 -5.00
C ASP A 358 8.41 -18.40 -3.89
N THR A 359 7.59 -17.37 -3.60
CA THR A 359 7.82 -16.48 -2.46
C THR A 359 8.01 -17.33 -1.19
N PRO A 360 9.07 -17.09 -0.39
CA PRO A 360 9.32 -17.86 0.81
C PRO A 360 8.20 -17.66 1.85
N VAL A 361 7.80 -18.76 2.50
CA VAL A 361 6.85 -18.79 3.61
C VAL A 361 7.44 -19.63 4.75
N TRP A 362 6.90 -19.49 5.96
CA TRP A 362 7.28 -20.36 7.07
C TRP A 362 7.08 -21.85 6.71
N ALA A 363 8.04 -22.70 7.10
CA ALA A 363 8.12 -24.10 6.66
C ALA A 363 6.93 -24.99 7.08
N GLY A 364 6.08 -24.53 8.02
CA GLY A 364 4.86 -25.23 8.37
C GLY A 364 3.71 -25.06 7.37
N PHE A 365 3.78 -24.08 6.47
CA PHE A 365 2.78 -23.87 5.42
C PHE A 365 2.98 -24.82 4.23
N THR A 366 1.90 -25.00 3.46
CA THR A 366 1.92 -25.85 2.26
C THR A 366 2.82 -25.25 1.18
N THR A 367 3.57 -26.11 0.48
CA THR A 367 4.46 -25.75 -0.63
C THR A 367 4.09 -26.53 -1.91
N PRO A 368 4.06 -25.91 -3.12
CA PRO A 368 4.34 -24.50 -3.38
C PRO A 368 3.31 -23.58 -2.71
N PRO A 369 3.73 -22.42 -2.17
CA PRO A 369 2.89 -21.56 -1.35
C PRO A 369 1.86 -20.77 -2.15
N ALA A 370 2.07 -20.62 -3.45
CA ALA A 370 1.09 -20.02 -4.33
C ALA A 370 1.12 -20.61 -5.74
N GLN A 371 0.01 -20.44 -6.46
CA GLN A 371 -0.13 -20.77 -7.88
C GLN A 371 -0.72 -19.58 -8.60
N PHE A 372 -0.06 -19.14 -9.66
CA PHE A 372 -0.52 -18.05 -10.51
C PHE A 372 -0.88 -18.64 -11.88
N ARG A 373 -2.02 -18.23 -12.44
CA ARG A 373 -2.52 -18.68 -13.74
C ARG A 373 -3.23 -17.54 -14.46
N GLN A 374 -3.49 -17.67 -15.75
CA GLN A 374 -4.42 -16.76 -16.42
C GLN A 374 -5.84 -17.04 -15.91
N ALA A 375 -6.62 -15.98 -15.68
CA ALA A 375 -8.05 -16.13 -15.40
C ALA A 375 -8.79 -16.68 -16.62
N VAL A 376 -9.94 -17.30 -16.38
CA VAL A 376 -10.71 -18.02 -17.39
C VAL A 376 -12.07 -17.35 -17.56
N ASP A 377 -12.47 -17.13 -18.82
CA ASP A 377 -13.84 -16.72 -19.12
C ASP A 377 -14.76 -17.91 -18.84
N LYS A 378 -15.62 -17.79 -17.82
CA LYS A 378 -16.52 -18.88 -17.40
C LYS A 378 -17.50 -19.31 -18.49
N ARG A 379 -17.77 -18.45 -19.49
CA ARG A 379 -18.70 -18.73 -20.59
C ARG A 379 -18.08 -19.64 -21.64
N THR A 380 -16.76 -19.55 -21.84
CA THR A 380 -16.04 -20.29 -22.89
C THR A 380 -15.14 -21.39 -22.31
N GLY A 381 -14.74 -21.28 -21.03
CA GLY A 381 -13.73 -22.12 -20.40
C GLY A 381 -12.31 -21.87 -20.93
N VAL A 382 -12.08 -20.75 -21.63
CA VAL A 382 -10.79 -20.38 -22.22
C VAL A 382 -10.16 -19.25 -21.40
N ALA A 383 -8.84 -19.32 -21.22
CA ALA A 383 -8.08 -18.29 -20.53
C ALA A 383 -8.07 -16.96 -21.31
N TYR A 384 -8.22 -15.84 -20.61
CA TYR A 384 -8.12 -14.51 -21.20
C TYR A 384 -6.71 -14.26 -21.78
N SER A 385 -6.66 -13.74 -23.00
CA SER A 385 -5.41 -13.43 -23.71
C SER A 385 -5.55 -12.19 -24.59
N TRP A 386 -4.47 -11.40 -24.67
CA TRP A 386 -4.47 -10.19 -25.51
C TRP A 386 -4.76 -10.48 -26.98
N GLU A 387 -4.34 -11.63 -27.51
CA GLU A 387 -4.53 -11.99 -28.91
C GLU A 387 -5.99 -12.29 -29.28
N VAL A 388 -6.77 -12.81 -28.33
CA VAL A 388 -8.16 -13.23 -28.57
C VAL A 388 -9.14 -12.19 -28.04
N ASP A 389 -8.91 -11.70 -26.82
CA ASP A 389 -9.85 -10.89 -26.06
C ASP A 389 -9.49 -9.41 -26.11
N GLY A 390 -8.25 -9.07 -26.49
CA GLY A 390 -7.74 -7.70 -26.46
C GLY A 390 -7.31 -7.21 -25.08
N SER A 391 -7.55 -8.01 -24.05
CA SER A 391 -7.11 -7.86 -22.66
C SER A 391 -6.72 -9.22 -22.07
N ALA A 392 -6.10 -9.22 -20.89
CA ALA A 392 -5.80 -10.44 -20.14
C ALA A 392 -5.93 -10.19 -18.64
N CYS A 393 -6.27 -11.25 -17.90
CA CYS A 393 -6.42 -11.24 -16.43
C CYS A 393 -5.66 -12.42 -15.84
N MET A 394 -5.31 -12.32 -14.56
CA MET A 394 -4.65 -13.38 -13.79
C MET A 394 -5.58 -13.94 -12.73
N ALA A 395 -5.28 -15.14 -12.25
CA ALA A 395 -5.93 -15.78 -11.12
C ALA A 395 -4.85 -16.34 -10.19
N TYR A 396 -5.13 -16.34 -8.89
CA TYR A 396 -4.17 -16.67 -7.85
C TYR A 396 -4.75 -17.64 -6.83
N ARG A 397 -3.97 -18.64 -6.46
CA ARG A 397 -4.21 -19.47 -5.28
C ARG A 397 -3.06 -19.23 -4.30
N PHE A 398 -3.38 -18.83 -3.08
CA PHE A 398 -2.45 -18.66 -1.98
C PHE A 398 -2.76 -19.70 -0.90
N GLU A 399 -1.77 -20.50 -0.51
CA GLU A 399 -1.94 -21.52 0.53
C GLU A 399 -1.88 -20.91 1.95
N THR A 400 -1.50 -19.63 2.06
CA THR A 400 -1.51 -18.86 3.29
C THR A 400 -1.65 -17.35 3.03
N ASP A 401 -2.29 -16.62 3.95
CA ASP A 401 -2.25 -15.16 4.07
C ASP A 401 -0.92 -14.63 4.62
N GLN A 402 -0.08 -15.50 5.19
CA GLN A 402 1.26 -15.22 5.68
C GLN A 402 2.30 -15.30 4.55
N PHE A 403 2.13 -14.43 3.55
CA PHE A 403 2.83 -14.53 2.27
C PHE A 403 3.45 -13.20 1.82
N GLY A 404 4.79 -13.14 1.80
CA GLY A 404 5.52 -12.01 1.23
C GLY A 404 5.86 -10.88 2.22
N THR A 405 5.46 -9.66 1.87
CA THR A 405 5.49 -8.51 2.80
C THR A 405 4.07 -8.32 3.34
N GLN A 406 3.84 -8.70 4.59
CA GLN A 406 2.52 -8.67 5.21
C GLN A 406 2.49 -7.91 6.54
N LEU A 407 1.28 -7.65 7.03
CA LEU A 407 1.01 -7.09 8.35
C LEU A 407 0.18 -8.09 9.14
N ASP A 408 0.64 -8.43 10.33
CA ASP A 408 -0.08 -9.34 11.22
C ASP A 408 -1.09 -8.60 12.08
N PRO A 409 -2.41 -8.85 11.93
CA PRO A 409 -3.39 -8.35 12.87
C PRO A 409 -3.28 -9.14 14.19
N PRO A 410 -3.63 -8.57 15.36
CA PRO A 410 -3.57 -9.31 16.62
C PRO A 410 -4.44 -10.59 16.62
N ALA A 411 -5.48 -10.64 15.77
CA ALA A 411 -6.27 -11.84 15.48
C ALA A 411 -5.44 -13.06 15.08
N HIS A 412 -4.26 -12.86 14.47
CA HIS A 412 -3.39 -13.95 14.07
C HIS A 412 -3.06 -14.89 15.25
N TRP A 413 -2.83 -14.32 16.43
CA TRP A 413 -2.51 -15.07 17.65
C TRP A 413 -3.65 -15.14 18.67
N ASN A 414 -4.68 -14.29 18.56
CA ASN A 414 -5.75 -14.26 19.54
C ASN A 414 -7.10 -13.89 18.92
N PRO A 415 -8.10 -14.80 18.94
CA PRO A 415 -9.38 -14.58 18.28
C PRO A 415 -10.21 -13.45 18.88
N ASP A 416 -9.87 -12.95 20.07
CA ASP A 416 -10.58 -11.84 20.72
C ASP A 416 -10.27 -10.48 20.09
N PHE A 417 -9.40 -10.38 19.08
CA PHE A 417 -9.00 -9.10 18.50
C PHE A 417 -9.38 -8.98 17.02
N ALA A 418 -9.24 -7.76 16.51
CA ALA A 418 -9.54 -7.39 15.12
C ALA A 418 -8.72 -8.21 14.11
N ALA A 419 -9.38 -8.67 13.05
CA ALA A 419 -8.77 -9.21 11.84
C ALA A 419 -8.26 -8.09 10.91
N ILE A 420 -7.61 -8.46 9.81
CA ILE A 420 -6.94 -7.52 8.90
C ILE A 420 -7.92 -6.54 8.23
N ASP A 421 -9.13 -7.01 7.90
CA ASP A 421 -10.22 -6.24 7.29
C ASP A 421 -10.86 -5.25 8.27
N GLU A 422 -10.63 -5.43 9.57
CA GLU A 422 -11.14 -4.55 10.64
C GLU A 422 -10.15 -3.45 11.03
N LEU A 423 -8.94 -3.43 10.45
CA LEU A 423 -7.96 -2.38 10.73
C LEU A 423 -8.45 -1.03 10.21
N PRO A 424 -8.40 0.05 11.01
CA PRO A 424 -8.95 1.33 10.61
C PRO A 424 -8.11 2.00 9.52
N PRO A 425 -8.73 2.84 8.66
CA PRO A 425 -8.02 3.53 7.57
C PRO A 425 -6.95 4.51 8.08
N THR A 426 -6.93 4.83 9.37
CA THR A 426 -5.91 5.65 10.02
C THR A 426 -4.50 5.03 9.95
N PHE A 427 -4.38 3.74 9.64
CA PHE A 427 -3.08 3.08 9.37
C PHE A 427 -2.40 3.57 8.09
N ALA A 428 -3.12 4.24 7.18
CA ALA A 428 -2.63 4.59 5.85
C ALA A 428 -1.36 5.44 5.83
N VAL A 429 -1.20 6.39 6.77
CA VAL A 429 -0.02 7.25 6.85
C VAL A 429 0.41 7.44 8.30
N ARG A 430 1.67 7.09 8.59
CA ARG A 430 2.30 7.16 9.91
C ARG A 430 3.74 7.64 9.84
N PRO A 431 4.28 8.27 10.90
CA PRO A 431 5.71 8.50 11.00
C PRO A 431 6.46 7.17 11.01
N LEU A 432 7.48 7.04 10.15
CA LEU A 432 8.36 5.87 10.12
C LEU A 432 9.68 6.19 10.82
N VAL A 433 10.10 5.30 11.71
CA VAL A 433 11.45 5.23 12.29
C VAL A 433 12.12 3.95 11.81
N VAL A 434 13.35 4.05 11.32
CA VAL A 434 14.15 2.88 10.95
C VAL A 434 15.35 2.76 11.89
N LEU A 435 15.43 1.63 12.60
CA LEU A 435 16.54 1.28 13.48
C LEU A 435 17.50 0.37 12.72
N ASP A 436 18.71 0.85 12.46
CA ASP A 436 19.72 0.12 11.68
C ASP A 436 20.63 -0.71 12.60
N VAL A 437 20.50 -2.03 12.50
CA VAL A 437 21.34 -2.99 13.23
C VAL A 437 22.27 -3.77 12.31
N THR A 438 22.39 -3.39 11.04
CA THR A 438 23.16 -4.12 10.00
C THR A 438 24.59 -4.45 10.43
N LYS A 439 25.28 -3.51 11.07
CA LYS A 439 26.66 -3.72 11.59
C LYS A 439 26.74 -4.73 12.72
N LYS A 440 25.68 -4.87 13.52
CA LYS A 440 25.58 -5.84 14.62
C LYS A 440 25.22 -7.21 14.04
N VAL A 441 24.29 -7.25 13.09
CA VAL A 441 23.91 -8.46 12.32
C VAL A 441 25.09 -9.05 11.54
N CYS A 442 25.95 -8.23 10.91
CA CYS A 442 27.14 -8.77 10.22
C CYS A 442 28.20 -9.35 11.18
N LYS A 443 28.10 -9.11 12.50
CA LYS A 443 28.96 -9.74 13.52
C LYS A 443 28.28 -10.96 14.16
N ASP A 444 26.96 -10.92 14.26
CA ASP A 444 26.11 -11.95 14.83
C ASP A 444 24.82 -12.03 14.00
N ALA A 445 24.69 -13.06 13.16
CA ALA A 445 23.56 -13.20 12.26
C ALA A 445 22.21 -13.32 12.98
N GLY A 446 22.22 -13.76 14.25
CA GLY A 446 21.04 -13.84 15.12
C GLY A 446 20.83 -12.61 16.00
N TYR A 447 21.53 -11.49 15.73
CA TYR A 447 21.45 -10.32 16.59
C TYR A 447 20.02 -9.82 16.70
N GLN A 448 19.56 -9.67 17.94
CA GLN A 448 18.28 -9.08 18.28
C GLN A 448 18.46 -7.62 18.65
N LEU A 449 17.61 -6.73 18.09
CA LEU A 449 17.50 -5.34 18.53
C LEU A 449 17.33 -5.27 20.05
N GLN A 450 18.15 -4.46 20.70
CA GLN A 450 18.14 -4.23 22.15
C GLN A 450 17.57 -2.85 22.49
N VAL A 451 17.13 -2.66 23.74
CA VAL A 451 16.71 -1.35 24.26
C VAL A 451 17.83 -0.30 24.13
N ALA A 452 19.09 -0.71 24.32
CA ALA A 452 20.24 0.17 24.14
C ALA A 452 20.32 0.74 22.72
N ASP A 453 20.01 -0.06 21.70
CA ASP A 453 20.03 0.36 20.29
C ASP A 453 18.99 1.46 20.01
N ILE A 454 17.82 1.34 20.64
CA ILE A 454 16.74 2.32 20.55
C ILE A 454 17.19 3.64 21.20
N LEU A 455 17.78 3.58 22.39
CA LEU A 455 18.25 4.77 23.10
C LEU A 455 19.43 5.45 22.38
N GLU A 456 20.35 4.67 21.83
CA GLU A 456 21.46 5.17 20.98
C GLU A 456 20.90 5.90 19.76
N TRP A 457 19.86 5.36 19.12
CA TRP A 457 19.19 6.02 18.00
C TRP A 457 18.55 7.34 18.41
N GLU A 458 17.83 7.37 19.54
CA GLU A 458 17.19 8.59 20.05
C GLU A 458 18.20 9.69 20.40
N GLU A 459 19.32 9.32 21.02
CA GLU A 459 20.42 10.22 21.32
C GLU A 459 21.05 10.77 20.03
N ALA A 460 21.35 9.89 19.07
CA ALA A 460 21.99 10.27 17.79
C ALA A 460 21.12 11.22 16.94
N HIS A 461 19.80 11.09 17.02
CA HIS A 461 18.85 11.92 16.26
C HIS A 461 18.31 13.09 17.07
N ALA A 462 18.74 13.25 18.34
CA ALA A 462 18.25 14.26 19.26
C ALA A 462 16.71 14.31 19.34
N THR A 463 16.06 13.15 19.23
CA THR A 463 14.61 13.02 19.24
C THR A 463 14.19 11.69 19.84
N ARG A 464 13.05 11.68 20.52
CA ARG A 464 12.41 10.46 21.00
C ARG A 464 11.56 9.87 19.88
N ILE A 465 11.45 8.54 19.82
CA ILE A 465 10.48 7.89 18.94
C ILE A 465 9.08 8.42 19.29
N PRO A 466 8.35 9.03 18.33
CA PRO A 466 7.07 9.64 18.63
C PRO A 466 5.98 8.58 18.86
N PRO A 467 5.00 8.84 19.76
CA PRO A 467 3.81 8.00 19.89
C PRO A 467 3.08 7.84 18.55
N GLY A 468 2.55 6.64 18.29
CA GLY A 468 1.87 6.31 17.03
C GLY A 468 2.80 6.10 15.84
N ALA A 469 4.14 6.20 16.02
CA ALA A 469 5.09 5.86 14.97
C ALA A 469 5.07 4.38 14.62
N VAL A 470 5.50 4.06 13.40
CA VAL A 470 5.86 2.71 12.97
C VAL A 470 7.38 2.57 13.08
N VAL A 471 7.86 1.45 13.65
CA VAL A 471 9.29 1.22 13.87
C VAL A 471 9.75 -0.02 13.11
N PHE A 472 10.61 0.18 12.10
CA PHE A 472 11.19 -0.92 11.32
C PHE A 472 12.64 -1.16 11.70
N VAL A 473 13.03 -2.43 11.75
CA VAL A 473 14.40 -2.85 12.01
C VAL A 473 15.05 -3.22 10.69
N ARG A 474 16.09 -2.48 10.33
CA ARG A 474 16.91 -2.76 9.16
C ARG A 474 18.08 -3.65 9.58
N SER A 475 18.10 -4.85 9.02
CA SER A 475 19.10 -5.89 9.21
C SER A 475 19.89 -6.20 7.93
N ASP A 476 19.43 -5.70 6.77
CA ASP A 476 19.85 -6.06 5.42
C ASP A 476 19.56 -7.54 5.06
N TRP A 477 18.74 -8.25 5.85
CA TRP A 477 18.34 -9.64 5.57
C TRP A 477 17.57 -9.76 4.25
N SER A 478 16.78 -8.72 3.92
CA SER A 478 16.01 -8.58 2.68
C SER A 478 16.86 -8.73 1.41
N LYS A 479 18.17 -8.47 1.47
CA LYS A 479 19.10 -8.63 0.33
C LYS A 479 19.28 -10.09 -0.11
N GLN A 480 18.83 -11.05 0.69
CA GLN A 480 18.80 -12.46 0.33
C GLN A 480 17.61 -12.82 -0.56
N TRP A 481 16.58 -11.96 -0.60
CA TRP A 481 15.35 -12.19 -1.36
C TRP A 481 15.62 -12.29 -2.86
N GLY A 482 15.16 -13.37 -3.49
CA GLY A 482 15.40 -13.65 -4.91
C GLY A 482 16.84 -14.03 -5.27
N VAL A 483 17.77 -14.02 -4.30
CA VAL A 483 19.16 -14.48 -4.46
C VAL A 483 19.33 -15.88 -3.89
N VAL A 484 18.83 -16.10 -2.68
CA VAL A 484 18.82 -17.41 -2.01
C VAL A 484 17.56 -18.16 -2.43
N ASN A 485 17.67 -19.48 -2.63
CA ASN A 485 16.52 -20.33 -2.91
C ASN A 485 15.47 -20.19 -1.79
N ALA A 486 14.19 -20.05 -2.14
CA ALA A 486 13.14 -19.74 -1.19
C ALA A 486 12.99 -20.77 -0.06
N THR A 487 13.12 -22.07 -0.35
CA THR A 487 13.07 -23.13 0.67
C THR A 487 14.26 -23.05 1.62
N VAL A 488 15.45 -22.73 1.10
CA VAL A 488 16.65 -22.52 1.93
C VAL A 488 16.50 -21.27 2.79
N LEU A 489 15.99 -20.19 2.22
CA LEU A 489 15.75 -18.93 2.93
C LEU A 489 14.71 -19.10 4.05
N ALA A 490 13.65 -19.84 3.79
CA ALA A 490 12.61 -20.19 4.76
C ALA A 490 13.12 -21.05 5.94
N ALA A 491 14.17 -21.83 5.72
CA ALA A 491 14.81 -22.64 6.75
C ALA A 491 16.04 -21.97 7.39
N SER A 492 16.34 -20.71 7.04
CA SER A 492 17.56 -20.04 7.49
C SER A 492 17.43 -19.53 8.92
N PHE A 493 18.13 -20.16 9.85
CA PHE A 493 18.30 -19.72 11.25
C PHE A 493 19.78 -19.64 11.61
N PRO A 494 20.17 -18.88 12.67
CA PRO A 494 19.36 -17.81 13.24
C PRO A 494 19.23 -16.67 12.23
N PHE A 495 18.09 -15.98 12.27
CA PHE A 495 17.91 -14.70 11.57
C PHE A 495 17.87 -13.56 12.60
N PRO A 496 18.12 -12.31 12.19
CA PRO A 496 18.10 -11.17 13.10
C PRO A 496 16.66 -10.87 13.56
N GLY A 497 16.49 -10.30 14.75
CA GLY A 497 15.14 -10.04 15.27
C GLY A 497 15.10 -8.90 16.26
N GLN A 498 14.14 -8.94 17.19
CA GLN A 498 14.01 -7.98 18.28
C GLN A 498 13.91 -8.72 19.61
N SER A 499 14.56 -8.21 20.65
CA SER A 499 14.40 -8.76 21.99
C SER A 499 13.00 -8.44 22.52
N LEU A 500 12.46 -9.30 23.37
CA LEU A 500 11.16 -9.06 24.01
C LEU A 500 11.17 -7.73 24.78
N GLU A 501 12.27 -7.41 25.45
CA GLU A 501 12.43 -6.15 26.18
C GLU A 501 12.41 -4.94 25.24
N ALA A 502 13.03 -5.05 24.06
CA ALA A 502 13.00 -3.99 23.05
C ALA A 502 11.58 -3.78 22.50
N VAL A 503 10.87 -4.86 22.17
CA VAL A 503 9.46 -4.80 21.71
C VAL A 503 8.58 -4.19 22.81
N GLN A 504 8.69 -4.66 24.05
CA GLN A 504 7.95 -4.11 25.19
C GLN A 504 8.28 -2.64 25.42
N PHE A 505 9.55 -2.24 25.32
CA PHE A 505 9.94 -0.84 25.49
C PHE A 505 9.34 0.07 24.41
N LEU A 506 9.32 -0.38 23.15
CA LEU A 506 8.68 0.38 22.07
C LEU A 506 7.17 0.53 22.32
N HIS A 507 6.46 -0.55 22.62
CA HIS A 507 5.00 -0.50 22.81
C HIS A 507 4.59 0.19 24.12
N LEU A 508 5.19 -0.18 25.24
CA LEU A 508 4.77 0.29 26.58
C LEU A 508 5.39 1.64 26.94
N ASN A 509 6.61 1.94 26.48
CA ASN A 509 7.31 3.18 26.82
C ASN A 509 7.38 4.18 25.67
N ARG A 510 7.13 3.81 24.41
CA ARG A 510 7.05 4.77 23.28
C ARG A 510 5.67 4.85 22.65
N SER A 511 4.77 3.91 22.96
CA SER A 511 3.41 3.88 22.42
C SER A 511 3.41 3.91 20.89
N ILE A 512 4.30 3.13 20.28
CA ILE A 512 4.34 2.95 18.83
C ILE A 512 3.05 2.25 18.35
N LEU A 513 2.72 2.41 17.08
CA LEU A 513 1.56 1.74 16.48
C LEU A 513 1.84 0.26 16.21
N PHE A 514 2.91 -0.02 15.45
CA PHE A 514 3.40 -1.35 15.21
C PHE A 514 4.89 -1.32 14.86
N HIS A 515 5.51 -2.50 14.86
CA HIS A 515 6.90 -2.69 14.49
C HIS A 515 7.00 -3.72 13.37
N GLY A 516 8.12 -3.71 12.64
CA GLY A 516 8.37 -4.62 11.52
C GLY A 516 9.85 -4.95 11.36
N HIS A 517 10.12 -6.02 10.62
CA HIS A 517 11.45 -6.54 10.33
C HIS A 517 11.50 -7.17 8.93
N GLU A 518 12.70 -7.44 8.44
CA GLU A 518 12.92 -8.04 7.12
C GLU A 518 12.82 -9.58 7.08
N PRO A 519 13.19 -10.34 8.12
CA PRO A 519 13.04 -11.80 8.12
C PRO A 519 11.58 -12.25 8.12
N LEU A 520 11.37 -13.51 7.78
CA LEU A 520 10.03 -14.13 7.64
C LEU A 520 9.29 -14.29 8.98
N ASP A 521 9.99 -14.18 10.10
CA ASP A 521 9.46 -14.38 11.44
C ASP A 521 10.26 -13.50 12.42
N THR A 522 9.68 -13.23 13.59
CA THR A 522 10.27 -12.42 14.67
C THR A 522 11.15 -13.26 15.59
N ASP A 523 10.87 -14.56 15.73
CA ASP A 523 11.50 -15.44 16.71
C ASP A 523 12.83 -16.03 16.21
N THR A 524 13.95 -15.48 16.68
CA THR A 524 15.31 -15.82 16.21
C THR A 524 15.81 -17.25 16.52
N THR A 525 15.09 -18.02 17.32
CA THR A 525 15.51 -19.38 17.73
C THR A 525 14.68 -20.45 17.05
N PRO A 526 15.31 -21.44 16.40
CA PRO A 526 14.55 -22.59 15.90
C PRO A 526 14.03 -23.38 17.10
N THR A 527 12.73 -23.67 17.12
CA THR A 527 12.19 -24.71 18.01
C THR A 527 12.50 -26.13 17.50
N LEU A 528 13.22 -26.31 16.39
CA LEU A 528 13.63 -27.63 15.88
C LEU A 528 15.04 -27.60 15.25
N GLU A 529 15.90 -28.49 15.73
CA GLU A 529 17.29 -28.70 15.34
C GLU A 529 17.51 -28.68 13.81
N SER A 530 18.33 -27.75 13.31
CA SER A 530 19.01 -27.95 12.03
C SER A 530 20.35 -27.18 11.99
N GLU A 531 21.41 -27.93 11.67
CA GLU A 531 22.77 -27.42 11.49
C GLU A 531 22.99 -27.04 10.02
N ALA A 532 23.19 -25.74 9.74
CA ALA A 532 24.11 -25.20 8.73
C ALA A 532 23.87 -23.68 8.56
N TYR A 533 24.86 -22.87 8.93
CA TYR A 533 24.77 -21.40 8.94
C TYR A 533 25.54 -20.79 7.77
N ILE A 534 24.91 -19.91 6.98
CA ILE A 534 25.60 -19.07 6.01
C ILE A 534 25.30 -17.59 6.32
N ALA A 535 26.27 -16.91 6.94
CA ALA A 535 26.26 -15.45 7.04
C ALA A 535 26.80 -14.86 5.72
N ILE A 536 25.95 -14.24 4.91
CA ILE A 536 26.39 -13.44 3.75
C ILE A 536 26.04 -11.98 4.04
N CYS A 537 27.04 -11.18 4.43
CA CYS A 537 26.91 -9.72 4.54
C CYS A 537 27.09 -9.13 3.10
N PRO A 538 26.04 -8.66 2.42
CA PRO A 538 26.17 -8.20 1.04
C PRO A 538 26.71 -6.76 1.00
N PRO A 539 27.49 -6.39 -0.03
CA PRO A 539 28.02 -5.04 -0.16
C PRO A 539 26.90 -3.99 -0.19
N SER A 540 27.13 -2.85 0.46
CA SER A 540 26.21 -1.72 0.49
C SER A 540 26.16 -1.03 -0.87
N THR A 541 25.01 -1.07 -1.54
CA THR A 541 24.70 -0.18 -2.67
C THR A 541 23.48 0.65 -2.31
N GLU A 542 23.67 1.95 -2.11
CA GLU A 542 22.58 2.91 -2.03
C GLU A 542 22.05 3.16 -3.45
N ALA A 543 20.87 2.63 -3.77
CA ALA A 543 20.15 2.97 -4.99
C ALA A 543 18.91 3.78 -4.60
N GLY A 544 19.03 5.10 -4.62
CA GLY A 544 17.88 6.00 -4.59
C GLY A 544 17.53 6.40 -6.02
N VAL A 545 16.30 6.12 -6.46
CA VAL A 545 15.79 6.66 -7.73
C VAL A 545 15.49 8.15 -7.50
N SER A 546 16.19 9.04 -8.20
CA SER A 546 15.84 10.45 -8.27
C SER A 546 14.84 10.68 -9.39
N ILE A 547 13.72 11.33 -9.08
CA ILE A 547 12.72 11.74 -10.07
C ILE A 547 13.31 12.89 -10.89
N ALA A 548 13.40 12.71 -12.22
CA ALA A 548 13.54 13.83 -13.14
C ALA A 548 12.16 14.48 -13.31
N GLU A 549 12.11 15.80 -13.38
CA GLU A 549 10.89 16.58 -13.66
C GLU A 549 10.40 16.30 -15.10
N THR A 550 9.78 15.15 -15.33
CA THR A 550 8.96 14.91 -16.51
C THR A 550 7.51 15.20 -16.17
N PRO A 551 6.75 15.89 -17.05
CA PRO A 551 5.30 15.90 -16.95
C PRO A 551 4.82 14.47 -16.82
N GLU A 552 3.79 14.23 -15.99
CA GLU A 552 3.11 12.94 -15.87
C GLU A 552 2.53 12.54 -17.24
N ALA A 553 3.41 11.94 -18.03
CA ALA A 553 3.17 11.33 -19.31
C ALA A 553 2.59 9.92 -19.07
N PRO A 554 1.94 9.31 -20.07
CA PRO A 554 1.58 7.90 -19.98
C PRO A 554 2.77 7.05 -19.54
N LEU A 555 2.50 5.97 -18.80
CA LEU A 555 3.54 5.04 -18.35
C LEU A 555 4.36 4.60 -19.56
N PRO A 556 5.70 4.52 -19.46
CA PRO A 556 6.53 4.23 -20.60
C PRO A 556 6.27 2.82 -21.11
N LYS A 557 6.18 2.67 -22.44
CA LYS A 557 6.19 1.36 -23.07
C LYS A 557 7.50 0.62 -22.77
N GLN A 558 7.38 -0.66 -22.50
CA GLN A 558 8.45 -1.60 -22.32
C GLN A 558 9.11 -1.95 -23.67
N SER A 559 10.39 -2.34 -23.62
CA SER A 559 11.15 -2.67 -24.83
C SER A 559 10.74 -3.99 -25.50
N LYS A 560 10.05 -4.88 -24.76
CA LYS A 560 9.43 -6.11 -25.26
C LYS A 560 8.10 -6.31 -24.53
N PRO A 561 7.12 -7.00 -25.15
CA PRO A 561 5.84 -7.28 -24.52
C PRO A 561 5.95 -8.37 -23.45
N LEU A 562 5.14 -8.24 -22.40
CA LEU A 562 4.87 -9.30 -21.42
C LEU A 562 4.35 -10.57 -22.11
N LYS A 563 4.80 -11.72 -21.61
CA LYS A 563 4.34 -13.05 -22.06
C LYS A 563 4.17 -13.99 -20.88
N PHE A 564 3.15 -14.84 -20.96
CA PHE A 564 2.94 -15.89 -19.96
C PHE A 564 4.02 -16.95 -20.10
N VAL A 565 4.59 -17.36 -18.96
CA VAL A 565 5.66 -18.36 -18.91
C VAL A 565 5.11 -19.65 -18.29
N PRO A 566 4.77 -20.65 -19.12
CA PRO A 566 4.33 -21.95 -18.61
C PRO A 566 5.37 -22.52 -17.62
N GLY A 567 4.90 -22.94 -16.45
CA GLY A 567 5.73 -23.50 -15.39
C GLY A 567 6.31 -22.50 -14.39
N GLN A 568 6.33 -21.19 -14.68
CA GLN A 568 6.63 -20.14 -13.68
C GLN A 568 5.36 -19.49 -13.12
N GLY A 569 4.25 -19.55 -13.86
CA GLY A 569 2.94 -19.07 -13.40
C GLY A 569 2.72 -17.57 -13.55
N TYR A 570 3.71 -16.78 -13.96
CA TYR A 570 3.59 -15.31 -14.09
C TYR A 570 4.07 -14.78 -15.44
N LEU A 571 3.78 -13.49 -15.68
CA LEU A 571 4.17 -12.74 -16.87
C LEU A 571 5.58 -12.13 -16.74
N ARG A 572 6.32 -12.08 -17.85
CA ARG A 572 7.60 -11.35 -17.94
C ARG A 572 7.90 -10.86 -19.37
N VAL A 573 8.76 -9.85 -19.46
CA VAL A 573 9.33 -9.25 -20.68
C VAL A 573 10.26 -10.20 -21.44
#